data_AF-A0A955RTM3-F1
#
_entry.id   AF-A0A955RTM3-F1
#
_cell.length_a   1.000
_cell.length_b   1.000
_cell.length_c   1.000
_cell.angle_alpha   90.00
_cell.angle_beta   90.00
_cell.angle_gamma   90.00
#
_symmetry.space_group_name_H-M   'P 1'
#
loop_
_entity.id
_entity.type
_entity.pdbx_description
1 polymer ?
#
loop_
_entity_poly.entity_id
_entity_poly.type
_entity_poly.pdbx_seq_one_letter_code
_entity_poly.pdbx_strand_id
1 'polypeptide(L)'
;MVNSPQSTGRLAVYIARRDDCWKAINFSKSIRDRGRRRSYLLEKAQGFLSADEYDHAALLAWHILYQVDARSLQAHQILNLAYHRIFSRPPRP
;
A
#
# COMPACT_ATOMS: atom_id res chain seq x y z
N MET A 1 20.59 27.79 -9.55
CA MET A 1 19.78 26.60 -9.88
C MET A 1 20.43 25.39 -9.24
N VAL A 2 19.93 24.94 -8.08
CA VAL A 2 20.51 23.80 -7.36
C VAL A 2 19.67 22.57 -7.70
N ASN A 3 20.16 21.73 -8.61
CA ASN A 3 19.60 20.39 -8.81
C ASN A 3 20.02 19.54 -7.62
N SER A 4 19.15 19.44 -6.60
CA SER A 4 19.40 18.59 -5.44
C SER A 4 19.28 17.10 -5.85
N PRO A 5 20.36 16.29 -5.79
CA PRO A 5 20.33 14.85 -6.10
C PRO A 5 19.41 14.03 -5.16
N GLN A 6 18.90 14.64 -4.09
CA GLN A 6 17.94 14.04 -3.16
C GLN A 6 16.53 13.87 -3.76
N SER A 7 16.16 14.69 -4.75
CA SER A 7 14.83 14.67 -5.38
C SER A 7 14.67 13.46 -6.32
N THR A 8 15.72 13.12 -7.08
CA THR A 8 15.78 11.97 -7.98
C THR A 8 15.80 10.64 -7.20
N GLY A 9 16.51 10.58 -6.07
CA GLY A 9 16.53 9.39 -5.22
C GLY A 9 15.16 9.07 -4.59
N ARG A 10 14.45 10.10 -4.09
CA ARG A 10 13.09 9.92 -3.55
C ARG A 10 12.08 9.52 -4.63
N LEU A 11 12.18 10.08 -5.82
CA LEU A 11 11.31 9.75 -6.94
C LEU A 11 11.54 8.31 -7.43
N ALA A 12 12.79 7.88 -7.58
CA ALA A 12 13.12 6.51 -7.97
C ALA A 12 12.63 5.48 -6.95
N VAL A 13 12.81 5.76 -5.65
CA VAL A 13 12.29 4.91 -4.57
C VAL A 13 10.76 4.86 -4.58
N TYR A 14 10.09 6.00 -4.79
CA TYR A 14 8.63 6.04 -4.90
C TYR A 14 8.11 5.24 -6.10
N ILE A 15 8.74 5.37 -7.27
CA ILE A 15 8.37 4.61 -8.48
C ILE A 15 8.57 3.11 -8.28
N ALA A 16 9.72 2.69 -7.74
CA ALA A 16 10.00 1.28 -7.46
C ALA A 16 8.97 0.66 -6.51
N ARG A 17 8.59 1.40 -5.46
CA ARG A 17 7.57 0.97 -4.48
C ARG A 17 6.17 0.89 -5.09
N ARG A 18 5.84 1.82 -5.98
CA ARG A 18 4.58 1.79 -6.75
C ARG A 18 4.52 0.56 -7.65
N ASP A 19 5.63 0.21 -8.30
CA ASP A 19 5.74 -1.00 -9.11
C ASP A 19 5.54 -2.26 -8.25
N ASP A 20 6.10 -2.29 -7.04
CA ASP A 20 5.95 -3.43 -6.13
C ASP A 20 4.50 -3.61 -5.65
N CYS A 21 3.78 -2.52 -5.40
CA CYS A 21 2.36 -2.56 -5.09
C CYS A 21 1.53 -3.13 -6.26
N TRP A 22 1.79 -2.70 -7.50
CA TRP A 22 1.13 -3.24 -8.68
C TRP A 22 1.48 -4.70 -8.97
N LYS A 23 2.74 -5.10 -8.77
CA LYS A 23 3.17 -6.50 -8.86
C LYS A 23 2.41 -7.36 -7.85
N ALA A 24 2.23 -6.87 -6.62
CA ALA A 24 1.45 -7.58 -5.60
C ALA A 24 0.00 -7.80 -6.06
N ILE A 25 -0.67 -6.76 -6.57
CA ILE A 25 -2.04 -6.89 -7.11
C ILE A 25 -2.07 -7.90 -8.26
N ASN A 26 -1.15 -7.79 -9.23
CA ASN A 26 -1.15 -8.67 -10.41
C ASN A 26 -0.86 -10.12 -10.05
N PHE A 27 0.11 -10.37 -9.17
CA PHE A 27 0.37 -11.71 -8.66
C PHE A 27 -0.83 -12.27 -7.89
N SER A 28 -1.53 -11.46 -7.11
CA SER A 28 -2.70 -11.94 -6.36
C SER A 28 -3.78 -12.53 -7.27
N LYS A 29 -3.91 -12.04 -8.51
CA LYS A 29 -4.85 -12.57 -9.51
C LYS A 29 -4.53 -14.01 -9.92
N SER A 30 -3.26 -14.43 -9.88
CA SER A 30 -2.88 -15.82 -10.17
C SER A 30 -3.15 -16.77 -9.01
N ILE A 31 -3.38 -16.25 -7.80
CA ILE A 31 -3.76 -17.06 -6.63
C ILE A 31 -5.24 -17.40 -6.73
N ARG A 32 -5.58 -18.66 -7.04
CA ARG A 32 -6.97 -19.13 -7.19
C ARG A 32 -7.74 -19.15 -5.86
N ASP A 33 -7.10 -19.60 -4.79
CA ASP A 33 -7.74 -19.67 -3.48
C ASP A 33 -7.94 -18.27 -2.89
N ARG A 34 -9.20 -17.95 -2.54
CA ARG A 34 -9.59 -16.64 -2.04
C ARG A 34 -8.95 -16.33 -0.68
N GLY A 35 -8.84 -17.32 0.20
CA GLY A 35 -8.23 -17.17 1.52
C GLY A 35 -6.74 -16.82 1.42
N ARG A 36 -5.98 -17.58 0.62
CA ARG A 36 -4.57 -17.34 0.33
C ARG A 36 -4.33 -16.01 -0.38
N ARG A 37 -5.19 -15.65 -1.35
CA ARG A 37 -5.12 -14.35 -2.04
C ARG A 37 -5.26 -13.20 -1.05
N ARG A 38 -6.25 -13.29 -0.16
CA ARG A 38 -6.48 -12.30 0.89
C ARG A 38 -5.29 -12.21 1.84
N SER A 39 -4.80 -13.35 2.37
CA SER A 39 -3.67 -13.36 3.30
C SER A 39 -2.40 -12.76 2.69
N TYR A 40 -2.08 -13.11 1.44
CA TYR A 40 -0.95 -12.53 0.71
C TYR A 40 -1.05 -11.00 0.60
N LEU A 41 -2.21 -10.49 0.18
CA LEU A 41 -2.42 -9.05 0.04
C LEU A 41 -2.40 -8.33 1.40
N LEU A 42 -2.95 -8.94 2.46
CA LEU A 42 -2.89 -8.39 3.82
C LEU A 42 -1.46 -8.28 4.32
N GLU A 43 -0.64 -9.32 4.09
CA GLU A 43 0.78 -9.30 4.44
C GLU A 43 1.53 -8.18 3.72
N LYS A 44 1.30 -8.00 2.42
CA LYS A 44 1.89 -6.89 1.66
C LYS A 44 1.41 -5.52 2.12
N ALA A 45 0.11 -5.36 2.38
CA ALA A 45 -0.46 -4.12 2.89
C ALA A 45 0.13 -3.75 4.26
N GLN A 46 0.29 -4.72 5.15
CA GLN A 46 0.94 -4.54 6.45
C GLN A 46 2.42 -4.19 6.30
N GLY A 47 3.13 -4.83 5.37
CA GLY A 47 4.52 -4.51 5.06
C GLY A 47 4.69 -3.05 4.62
N PHE A 48 3.82 -2.55 3.73
CA PHE A 48 3.81 -1.15 3.34
C PHE A 48 3.46 -0.22 4.51
N LEU A 49 2.50 -0.60 5.36
CA LEU A 49 2.13 0.17 6.54
C LEU A 49 3.31 0.33 7.50
N SER A 50 4.07 -0.73 7.74
CA SER A 50 5.28 -0.73 8.58
C SER A 50 6.46 0.02 7.94
N ALA A 51 6.47 0.18 6.62
CA ALA A 51 7.48 0.97 5.89
C ALA A 51 7.10 2.45 5.73
N ASP A 52 6.06 2.91 6.44
CA ASP A 52 5.45 4.25 6.32
C ASP A 52 4.95 4.59 4.91
N GLU A 53 4.64 3.58 4.11
CA GLU A 53 4.10 3.69 2.75
C GLU A 53 2.57 3.62 2.75
N TYR A 54 1.97 4.61 3.38
CA TYR A 54 0.54 4.60 3.66
C TYR A 54 -0.31 4.59 2.38
N ASP A 55 0.10 5.25 1.30
CA ASP A 55 -0.63 5.24 0.02
C ASP A 55 -0.72 3.82 -0.56
N HIS A 56 0.39 3.06 -0.52
CA HIS A 56 0.43 1.68 -1.02
C HIS A 56 -0.34 0.74 -0.09
N ALA A 57 -0.22 0.92 1.23
CA ALA A 57 -1.00 0.15 2.21
C ALA A 57 -2.50 0.37 2.03
N ALA A 58 -2.94 1.63 1.84
CA ALA A 58 -4.33 1.99 1.57
C ALA A 58 -4.82 1.39 0.25
N LEU A 59 -4.03 1.46 -0.82
CA LEU A 59 -4.38 0.89 -2.12
C LEU A 59 -4.61 -0.63 -2.03
N LEU A 60 -3.71 -1.37 -1.36
CA LEU A 60 -3.88 -2.81 -1.20
C LEU A 60 -5.06 -3.15 -0.30
N ALA A 61 -5.24 -2.44 0.82
CA ALA A 61 -6.38 -2.64 1.70
C ALA A 61 -7.70 -2.39 0.98
N TRP A 62 -7.79 -1.32 0.19
CA TRP A 62 -8.93 -1.04 -0.67
C TRP A 62 -9.15 -2.16 -1.69
N HIS A 63 -8.09 -2.60 -2.39
CA HIS A 63 -8.19 -3.71 -3.33
C HIS A 63 -8.75 -4.98 -2.67
N ILE A 64 -8.32 -5.29 -1.44
CA ILE A 64 -8.86 -6.42 -0.68
C ILE A 64 -10.36 -6.22 -0.46
N LEU A 65 -10.79 -5.08 0.08
CA LEU A 65 -12.20 -4.85 0.41
C LEU A 65 -13.12 -4.90 -0.81
N TYR A 66 -12.70 -4.36 -1.95
CA TYR A 66 -13.59 -4.25 -3.11
C TYR A 66 -13.47 -5.42 -4.10
N GLN A 67 -12.35 -6.14 -4.11
CA GLN A 67 -12.07 -7.15 -5.15
C GLN A 67 -11.80 -8.55 -4.59
N VAL A 68 -11.55 -8.68 -3.29
CA VAL A 68 -11.15 -9.97 -2.69
C VAL A 68 -12.07 -10.38 -1.55
N ASP A 69 -12.23 -9.58 -0.51
CA ASP A 69 -13.02 -9.86 0.68
C ASP A 69 -13.50 -8.58 1.35
N ALA A 70 -14.73 -8.18 1.02
CA ALA A 70 -15.39 -6.99 1.56
C ALA A 70 -15.60 -7.02 3.08
N ARG A 71 -15.52 -8.20 3.72
CA ARG A 71 -15.71 -8.34 5.17
C ARG A 71 -14.39 -8.46 5.92
N SER A 72 -13.25 -8.24 5.26
CA SER A 72 -11.96 -8.28 5.93
C SER A 72 -11.83 -7.12 6.92
N LEU A 73 -11.99 -7.41 8.21
CA LEU A 73 -11.79 -6.45 9.30
C LEU A 73 -10.36 -5.90 9.29
N GLN A 74 -9.37 -6.76 9.05
CA GLN A 74 -7.97 -6.37 9.00
C GLN A 74 -7.69 -5.39 7.86
N ALA A 75 -8.29 -5.58 6.67
CA ALA A 75 -8.16 -4.63 5.58
C ALA A 75 -8.79 -3.27 5.93
N HIS A 76 -9.96 -3.24 6.58
CA HIS A 76 -10.55 -1.99 7.08
C HIS A 76 -9.62 -1.27 8.07
N GLN A 77 -9.01 -2.00 9.00
CA GLN A 77 -8.09 -1.43 9.98
C GLN A 77 -6.85 -0.83 9.31
N ILE A 78 -6.23 -1.56 8.37
CA ILE A 78 -5.07 -1.06 7.61
C ILE A 78 -5.46 0.19 6.82
N LEU A 79 -6.62 0.18 6.17
CA LEU A 79 -7.11 1.33 5.40
C LEU A 79 -7.32 2.56 6.29
N ASN A 80 -7.96 2.40 7.45
CA ASN A 80 -8.21 3.49 8.39
C ASN A 80 -6.90 4.05 8.95
N LEU A 81 -5.96 3.19 9.34
CA LEU A 81 -4.65 3.60 9.85
C LEU A 81 -3.84 4.35 8.78
N ALA A 82 -3.82 3.82 7.56
CA ALA A 82 -3.15 4.46 6.44
C ALA A 82 -3.74 5.84 6.16
N TYR A 83 -5.07 5.97 6.07
CA TYR A 83 -5.72 7.27 5.84
C TYR A 83 -5.48 8.25 6.97
N HIS A 84 -5.60 7.82 8.23
CA HIS A 84 -5.27 8.68 9.37
C HIS A 84 -3.82 9.19 9.24
N ARG A 85 -2.86 8.34 8.87
CA ARG A 85 -1.47 8.78 8.70
C ARG A 85 -1.25 9.73 7.51
N ILE A 86 -2.01 9.57 6.43
CA ILE A 86 -1.96 10.46 5.26
C ILE A 86 -2.50 11.85 5.63
N PHE A 87 -3.66 11.90 6.28
CA PHE A 87 -4.39 13.16 6.51
C PHE A 87 -4.10 13.85 7.86
N SER A 88 -3.58 13.12 8.85
CA SER A 88 -3.21 13.71 10.16
C SER A 88 -1.77 14.24 10.19
N ARG A 89 -1.03 14.19 9.09
CA ARG A 89 0.27 14.88 9.01
C ARG A 89 0.01 16.39 8.87
N PRO A 90 0.48 17.23 9.81
CA PRO A 90 0.38 18.68 9.64
C PRO A 90 1.15 19.08 8.37
N PRO A 91 0.69 20.12 7.64
CA PRO A 91 1.47 20.68 6.54
C PRO A 91 2.85 21.05 7.10
N ARG A 92 3.93 20.57 6.47
CA ARG A 92 5.28 20.93 6.90
C ARG A 92 5.46 22.44 6.67
N PRO A 93 5.97 23.19 7.66
CA PRO A 93 6.31 24.60 7.48
C PRO A 93 7.43 24.79 6.45
#